data_AF-A0A7K2KTG3-F1
#
_entry.id   AF-A0A7K2KTG3-F1
#
_cell.length_a   1.000
_cell.length_b   1.000
_cell.length_c   1.000
_cell.angle_alpha   90.00
_cell.angle_beta   90.00
_cell.angle_gamma   90.00
#
_symmetry.space_group_name_H-M   'P 1'
#
loop_
_entity.id
_entity.type
_entity.pdbx_description
1 polymer ?
#
loop_
_entity_poly.entity_id
_entity_poly.type
_entity_poly.pdbx_seq_one_letter_code
_entity_poly.pdbx_strand_id
1 'polypeptide(L)'
;PGATVGTVARGLLHAHRGLAVDDLCEALVATAHPLADGLLATLAEDEPSAVCRAVDRWTHDDGRPERRVAAAAYGQLVARHAERPADRELLRFAALALLSRPGDRPLHGAALGLLVRDPLTRDRHLP
;
A
#
# COMPACT_ATOMS: atom_id res chain seq x y z
N PRO A 1 11.89 -30.21 13.67
CA PRO A 1 11.97 -29.66 12.29
C PRO A 1 11.28 -28.29 12.24
N GLY A 2 12.08 -27.24 12.11
CA GLY A 2 11.68 -25.85 12.40
C GLY A 2 10.70 -25.29 11.39
N ALA A 3 9.51 -24.93 11.86
CA ALA A 3 8.69 -23.96 11.16
C ALA A 3 9.47 -22.65 11.15
N THR A 4 9.98 -22.25 9.99
CA THR A 4 10.49 -20.90 9.82
C THR A 4 9.38 -19.91 10.17
N VAL A 5 9.74 -18.78 10.76
CA VAL A 5 8.78 -17.72 11.18
C VAL A 5 7.75 -17.43 10.08
N GLY A 6 8.18 -17.45 8.82
CA GLY A 6 7.29 -17.27 7.66
C GLY A 6 6.16 -18.30 7.52
N THR A 7 6.37 -19.54 7.96
CA THR A 7 5.35 -20.61 7.93
C THR A 7 4.31 -20.43 9.02
N VAL A 8 4.74 -20.01 10.22
CA VAL A 8 3.83 -19.72 11.35
C VAL A 8 3.02 -18.44 11.08
N ALA A 9 3.66 -17.40 10.55
CA ALA A 9 2.99 -16.17 10.15
C ALA A 9 1.93 -16.42 9.07
N ARG A 10 2.24 -17.28 8.08
CA ARG A 10 1.28 -17.68 7.02
C ARG A 10 0.09 -18.44 7.58
N GLY A 11 0.31 -19.33 8.55
CA GLY A 11 -0.77 -20.04 9.24
C GLY A 11 -1.72 -19.09 9.99
N LEU A 12 -1.17 -18.08 10.67
CA LEU A 12 -1.96 -17.08 11.40
C LEU A 12 -2.72 -16.13 10.46
N LEU A 13 -2.10 -15.73 9.35
CA LEU A 13 -2.74 -14.89 8.33
C LEU A 13 -3.90 -15.60 7.64
N HIS A 14 -3.74 -16.90 7.37
CA HIS A 14 -4.80 -17.71 6.78
C HIS A 14 -5.99 -17.88 7.74
N ALA A 15 -5.74 -17.92 9.06
CA ALA A 15 -6.76 -18.08 10.08
C ALA A 15 -7.57 -16.81 10.38
N HIS A 16 -7.05 -15.61 10.09
CA HIS A 16 -7.67 -14.33 10.46
C HIS A 16 -7.90 -13.37 9.26
N ARG A 17 -8.09 -13.99 8.08
CA ARG A 17 -8.05 -13.49 6.68
C ARG A 17 -8.76 -12.18 6.31
N GLY A 18 -9.48 -11.51 7.21
CA GLY A 18 -10.16 -10.22 6.94
C GLY A 18 -9.56 -9.04 7.68
N LEU A 19 -9.50 -9.12 9.02
CA LEU A 19 -9.07 -8.02 9.90
C LEU A 19 -7.58 -8.10 10.29
N ALA A 20 -7.02 -9.31 10.39
CA ALA A 20 -5.63 -9.44 10.81
C ALA A 20 -4.63 -8.97 9.75
N VAL A 21 -4.97 -9.03 8.46
CA VAL A 21 -4.06 -8.54 7.41
C VAL A 21 -3.97 -7.02 7.45
N ASP A 22 -5.11 -6.35 7.65
CA ASP A 22 -5.15 -4.89 7.81
C ASP A 22 -4.35 -4.45 9.05
N ASP A 23 -4.57 -5.09 10.21
CA ASP A 23 -3.81 -4.81 11.43
C ASP A 23 -2.32 -5.18 11.30
N LEU A 24 -1.99 -6.25 10.58
CA LEU A 24 -0.62 -6.63 10.30
C LEU A 24 0.07 -5.55 9.45
N CYS A 25 -0.59 -5.01 8.43
CA CYS A 25 -0.04 -3.90 7.66
C CYS A 25 0.26 -2.70 8.57
N GLU A 26 -0.65 -2.35 9.49
CA GLU A 26 -0.44 -1.26 10.46
C GLU A 26 0.74 -1.53 11.40
N ALA A 27 0.91 -2.76 11.87
CA ALA A 27 2.01 -3.16 12.73
C ALA A 27 3.36 -3.15 11.99
N LEU A 28 3.39 -3.64 10.75
CA LEU A 28 4.60 -3.69 9.93
C LEU A 28 5.06 -2.28 9.54
N VAL A 29 4.15 -1.39 9.13
CA VAL A 29 4.54 -0.01 8.76
C VAL A 29 5.04 0.80 9.96
N ALA A 30 4.55 0.49 11.17
CA ALA A 30 5.05 1.07 12.41
C ALA A 30 6.44 0.53 12.80
N THR A 31 6.83 -0.62 12.25
CA THR A 31 8.11 -1.27 12.53
C THR A 31 9.13 -0.84 11.48
N ALA A 32 9.98 0.14 11.80
CA ALA A 32 11.05 0.62 10.92
C ALA A 32 12.20 -0.41 10.79
N HIS A 33 11.92 -1.56 10.18
CA HIS A 33 12.84 -2.69 10.09
C HIS A 33 12.82 -3.32 8.68
N PRO A 34 13.97 -3.63 8.06
CA PRO A 34 14.04 -4.17 6.69
C PRO A 34 13.24 -5.46 6.47
N LEU A 35 13.12 -6.31 7.51
CA LEU A 35 12.28 -7.50 7.45
C LEU A 35 10.77 -7.16 7.38
N ALA A 36 10.34 -6.09 8.02
CA ALA A 36 8.95 -5.63 7.91
C ALA A 36 8.66 -5.15 6.49
N ASP A 37 9.62 -4.47 5.86
CA ASP A 37 9.49 -4.05 4.46
C ASP A 37 9.40 -5.24 3.50
N GLY A 38 10.23 -6.26 3.71
CA GLY A 38 10.16 -7.50 2.92
C GLY A 38 8.82 -8.23 3.08
N LEU A 39 8.24 -8.22 4.28
CA LEU A 39 6.92 -8.81 4.54
C LEU A 39 5.79 -8.00 3.89
N LEU A 40 5.83 -6.67 3.96
CA LEU A 40 4.87 -5.80 3.28
C LEU A 40 4.95 -5.98 1.75
N ALA A 41 6.14 -6.16 1.20
CA ALA A 41 6.31 -6.46 -0.21
C ALA A 41 5.68 -7.80 -0.61
N THR A 42 5.84 -8.83 0.23
CA THR A 42 5.19 -10.13 0.02
C THR A 42 3.67 -10.01 0.10
N LEU A 43 3.14 -9.22 1.03
CA LEU A 43 1.69 -8.97 1.14
C LEU A 43 1.14 -8.20 -0.07
N ALA A 44 1.93 -7.31 -0.69
CA ALA A 44 1.51 -6.60 -1.89
C ALA A 44 1.30 -7.55 -3.09
N GLU A 45 1.99 -8.69 -3.10
CA GLU A 45 1.84 -9.76 -4.09
C GLU A 45 0.68 -10.70 -3.74
N ASP A 46 0.64 -11.19 -2.50
CA ASP A 46 -0.29 -12.23 -2.06
C ASP A 46 -1.70 -11.70 -1.76
N GLU A 47 -1.81 -10.50 -1.18
CA GLU A 47 -3.07 -9.91 -0.72
C GLU A 47 -3.15 -8.42 -1.13
N PRO A 48 -3.11 -8.11 -2.44
CA PRO A 48 -2.95 -6.74 -2.96
C PRO A 48 -4.04 -5.79 -2.47
N SER A 49 -5.25 -6.30 -2.29
CA SER A 49 -6.40 -5.50 -1.88
C SER A 49 -6.35 -5.08 -0.41
N ALA A 50 -5.70 -5.87 0.45
CA ALA A 50 -5.46 -5.46 1.83
C ALA A 50 -4.41 -4.34 1.87
N VAL A 51 -3.35 -4.47 1.08
CA VAL A 51 -2.34 -3.42 0.95
C VAL A 51 -2.92 -2.14 0.32
N CYS A 52 -3.84 -2.24 -0.66
CA CYS A 52 -4.52 -1.05 -1.21
C CYS A 52 -5.36 -0.32 -0.15
N ARG A 53 -6.07 -1.04 0.73
CA ARG A 53 -6.78 -0.42 1.87
C ARG A 53 -5.83 0.20 2.88
N ALA A 54 -4.70 -0.45 3.16
CA ALA A 54 -3.68 0.09 4.06
C ALA A 54 -3.07 1.39 3.50
N VAL A 55 -2.70 1.40 2.22
CA VAL A 55 -2.19 2.59 1.51
C VAL A 55 -3.20 3.74 1.58
N ASP A 56 -4.48 3.49 1.33
CA ASP A 56 -5.52 4.50 1.45
C ASP A 56 -5.59 5.08 2.86
N ARG A 57 -5.61 4.23 3.91
CA ARG A 57 -5.59 4.68 5.32
C ARG A 57 -4.35 5.51 5.65
N TRP A 58 -3.16 5.05 5.26
CA TRP A 58 -1.90 5.75 5.54
C TRP A 58 -1.81 7.12 4.88
N THR A 59 -2.42 7.26 3.70
CA THR A 59 -2.44 8.52 2.98
C THR A 59 -3.29 9.58 3.68
N HIS A 60 -4.38 9.14 4.31
CA HIS A 60 -5.29 9.99 5.06
C HIS A 60 -4.85 10.21 6.52
N ASP A 61 -3.72 9.63 6.95
CA ASP A 61 -3.17 9.83 8.29
C ASP A 61 -2.42 11.18 8.36
N ASP A 62 -3.10 12.19 8.91
CA ASP A 62 -2.58 13.55 9.00
C ASP A 62 -1.44 13.70 10.01
N GLY A 63 -1.40 12.86 11.05
CA GLY A 63 -0.48 13.01 12.16
C GLY A 63 0.93 12.47 11.90
N ARG A 64 1.13 11.69 10.84
CA ARG A 64 2.32 10.86 10.65
C ARG A 64 2.86 10.94 9.22
N PRO A 65 3.78 11.88 8.90
CA PRO A 65 4.34 12.01 7.55
C PRO A 65 5.03 10.74 7.04
N GLU A 66 5.63 9.95 7.92
CA GLU A 66 6.24 8.65 7.61
C GLU A 66 5.23 7.65 7.02
N ARG A 67 3.95 7.71 7.44
CA ARG A 67 2.90 6.87 6.87
C ARG A 67 2.56 7.26 5.44
N ARG A 68 2.61 8.55 5.12
CA ARG A 68 2.41 9.02 3.74
C ARG A 68 3.57 8.64 2.83
N VAL A 69 4.80 8.64 3.36
CA VAL A 69 5.97 8.09 2.65
C VAL A 69 5.77 6.60 2.35
N ALA A 70 5.33 5.82 3.34
CA ALA A 70 5.01 4.41 3.16
C ALA A 70 3.88 4.20 2.13
N ALA A 71 2.82 5.01 2.19
CA ALA A 71 1.73 4.97 1.22
C ALA A 71 2.21 5.19 -0.22
N ALA A 72 3.09 6.16 -0.45
CA ALA A 72 3.67 6.42 -1.77
C ALA A 72 4.52 5.24 -2.27
N ALA A 73 5.33 4.63 -1.40
CA ALA A 73 6.20 3.51 -1.74
C ALA A 73 5.40 2.22 -2.02
N TYR A 74 4.55 1.82 -1.08
CA TYR A 74 3.77 0.58 -1.19
C TYR A 74 2.61 0.71 -2.17
N GLY A 75 2.08 1.91 -2.40
CA GLY A 75 1.12 2.18 -3.46
C GLY A 75 1.69 1.84 -4.84
N GLN A 76 2.92 2.28 -5.14
CA GLN A 76 3.60 1.93 -6.39
C GLN A 76 3.85 0.43 -6.51
N LEU A 77 4.23 -0.21 -5.41
CA LEU A 77 4.50 -1.64 -5.37
C LEU A 77 3.24 -2.46 -5.65
N VAL A 78 2.14 -2.18 -4.94
CA VAL A 78 0.90 -2.95 -5.07
C VAL A 78 0.14 -2.66 -6.37
N ALA A 79 0.34 -1.49 -6.98
CA ALA A 79 -0.30 -1.12 -8.24
C ALA A 79 -0.08 -2.14 -9.37
N ARG A 80 1.04 -2.87 -9.36
CA ARG A 80 1.33 -3.93 -10.34
C ARG A 80 0.50 -5.21 -10.14
N HIS A 81 -0.09 -5.38 -8.96
CA HIS A 81 -0.92 -6.53 -8.56
C HIS A 81 -2.40 -6.16 -8.37
N ALA A 82 -2.75 -4.87 -8.47
CA ALA A 82 -4.11 -4.36 -8.33
C ALA A 82 -4.96 -4.61 -9.60
N GLU A 83 -5.52 -5.81 -9.69
CA GLU A 83 -6.38 -6.19 -10.83
C GLU A 83 -7.83 -5.73 -10.65
N ARG A 84 -8.30 -5.59 -9.41
CA ARG A 84 -9.70 -5.28 -9.13
C ARG A 84 -9.99 -3.78 -9.29
N PRO A 85 -11.14 -3.39 -9.85
CA PRO A 85 -11.53 -1.99 -9.98
C PRO A 85 -11.53 -1.23 -8.64
N ALA A 86 -12.00 -1.86 -7.57
CA ALA A 86 -12.02 -1.28 -6.22
C ALA A 86 -10.60 -0.99 -5.70
N ASP A 87 -9.62 -1.86 -6.00
CA ASP A 87 -8.24 -1.66 -5.58
C ASP A 87 -7.62 -0.47 -6.31
N ARG A 88 -7.86 -0.36 -7.63
CA ARG A 88 -7.42 0.79 -8.44
C ARG A 88 -8.07 2.09 -7.99
N GLU A 89 -9.33 2.05 -7.60
CA GLU A 89 -10.04 3.21 -7.07
C GLU A 89 -9.42 3.72 -5.76
N LEU A 90 -9.10 2.82 -4.81
CA LEU A 90 -8.38 3.18 -3.59
C LEU A 90 -7.02 3.82 -3.90
N LEU A 91 -6.23 3.23 -4.81
CA LEU A 91 -4.94 3.79 -5.21
C LEU A 91 -5.07 5.17 -5.87
N ARG A 92 -6.14 5.39 -6.64
CA ARG A 92 -6.46 6.69 -7.24
C ARG A 92 -6.79 7.72 -6.16
N PHE A 93 -7.63 7.38 -5.18
CA PHE A 93 -7.94 8.29 -4.07
C PHE A 93 -6.71 8.62 -3.23
N ALA A 94 -5.88 7.64 -2.93
CA ALA A 94 -4.59 7.85 -2.27
C ALA A 94 -3.69 8.81 -3.08
N ALA A 95 -3.54 8.59 -4.39
CA ALA A 95 -2.74 9.47 -5.23
C ALA A 95 -3.26 10.92 -5.22
N LEU A 96 -4.57 11.12 -5.33
CA LEU A 96 -5.18 12.45 -5.27
C LEU A 96 -4.99 13.11 -3.89
N ALA A 97 -5.11 12.34 -2.81
CA ALA A 97 -4.89 12.84 -1.46
C ALA A 97 -3.43 13.31 -1.26
N LEU A 98 -2.42 12.58 -1.76
CA LEU A 98 -1.02 13.01 -1.75
C LEU A 98 -0.81 14.30 -2.55
N LEU A 99 -1.39 14.39 -3.74
CA LEU A 99 -1.27 15.57 -4.62
C LEU A 99 -1.93 16.82 -4.04
N SER A 100 -3.00 16.65 -3.25
CA SER A 100 -3.69 17.77 -2.60
C SER A 100 -2.86 18.46 -1.50
N ARG A 101 -1.80 17.80 -1.00
CA ARG A 101 -0.98 18.26 0.11
C ARG A 101 0.32 18.90 -0.39
N PRO A 102 0.54 20.21 -0.21
CA PRO A 102 1.78 20.87 -0.64
C PRO A 102 3.02 20.39 0.12
N GLY A 103 2.87 19.90 1.35
CA GLY A 103 3.97 19.36 2.17
C GLY A 103 4.52 18.04 1.64
N ASP A 104 3.75 17.32 0.82
CA ASP A 104 4.11 16.01 0.30
C ASP A 104 4.64 16.08 -1.14
N ARG A 105 5.12 17.26 -1.58
CA ARG A 105 5.77 17.46 -2.90
C ARG A 105 6.77 16.38 -3.29
N PRO A 106 7.66 15.88 -2.40
CA PRO A 106 8.58 14.79 -2.75
C PRO A 106 7.87 13.49 -3.16
N LEU A 107 6.62 13.29 -2.72
CA LEU A 107 5.79 12.12 -3.00
C LEU A 107 4.94 12.27 -4.27
N HIS A 108 4.81 13.49 -4.82
CA HIS A 108 3.94 13.77 -5.97
C HIS A 108 4.33 12.98 -7.22
N GLY A 109 5.61 12.68 -7.43
CA GLY A 109 6.06 11.83 -8.53
C GLY A 109 5.51 10.41 -8.43
N ALA A 110 5.54 9.82 -7.22
CA ALA A 110 4.95 8.51 -6.97
C ALA A 110 3.42 8.54 -7.12
N ALA A 111 2.76 9.60 -6.68
CA ALA A 111 1.31 9.76 -6.86
C ALA A 111 0.91 9.86 -8.34
N LEU A 112 1.63 10.66 -9.14
CA LEU A 112 1.40 10.75 -10.58
C LEU A 112 1.65 9.42 -11.29
N GLY A 113 2.67 8.67 -10.87
CA GLY A 113 2.92 7.33 -11.40
C GLY A 113 1.76 6.35 -11.19
N LEU A 114 0.97 6.51 -10.12
CA LEU A 114 -0.24 5.70 -9.89
C LEU A 114 -1.34 6.08 -10.88
N LEU A 115 -1.59 7.38 -11.06
CA LEU A 115 -2.62 7.89 -11.97
C LEU A 115 -2.32 7.55 -13.44
N VAL A 116 -1.04 7.54 -13.83
CA VAL A 116 -0.63 7.12 -15.19
C VAL A 116 -0.89 5.62 -15.43
N ARG A 117 -0.84 4.79 -14.38
CA ARG A 117 -1.10 3.34 -14.46
C ARG A 117 -2.57 2.99 -14.42
N ASP A 118 -3.41 3.87 -13.85
CA ASP A 118 -4.85 3.66 -13.78
C ASP A 118 -5.50 3.91 -15.15
N PRO A 119 -6.16 2.90 -15.77
CA PRO A 119 -6.80 3.05 -17.07
C PRO A 119 -7.83 4.18 -17.14
N LEU A 120 -8.47 4.54 -16.02
CA LEU A 120 -9.48 5.60 -15.99
C LEU A 120 -8.91 7.01 -15.98
N THR A 121 -7.68 7.18 -15.51
CA THR A 121 -7.03 8.49 -15.38
C THR A 121 -5.84 8.65 -16.32
N ARG A 122 -5.34 7.57 -16.92
CA ARG A 122 -4.19 7.55 -17.82
C ARG A 122 -4.23 8.64 -18.90
N ASP A 123 -5.32 8.74 -19.64
CA ASP A 123 -5.44 9.68 -20.78
C ASP A 123 -5.37 11.15 -20.36
N ARG A 124 -5.64 11.45 -19.09
CA ARG A 124 -5.49 12.81 -18.53
C ARG A 124 -4.04 13.15 -18.18
N HIS A 125 -3.21 12.12 -17.93
CA HIS A 125 -1.85 12.26 -17.44
C HIS A 125 -0.78 11.87 -18.47
N LEU A 126 -1.18 11.24 -19.58
CA LEU A 126 -0.36 10.96 -20.76
C LEU A 126 -1.08 11.50 -22.01
N PRO A 127 -0.71 12.69 -22.51
CA PRO A 127 -1.19 13.20 -23.78
C PRO A 127 -0.63 12.43 -24.99
#